data_AF-A0AAD9X6Y1-F1
#
_entry.id   AF-A0AAD9X6Y1-F1
#
_cell.length_a   1.000
_cell.length_b   1.000
_cell.length_c   1.000
_cell.angle_alpha   90.00
_cell.angle_beta   90.00
_cell.angle_gamma   90.00
#
_symmetry.space_group_name_H-M   'P 1'
#
loop_
_entity.id
_entity.type
_entity.pdbx_description
1 polymer ?
#
loop_
_entity_poly.entity_id
_entity_poly.type
_entity_poly.pdbx_seq_one_letter_code
_entity_poly.pdbx_strand_id
1 'polypeptide(L)'
;MNINPCEDTLVVNIGDMLHAWSNGQLRSSEHRVVLKRYNNNIVNRFSLAFFWSFEDDKIIFSPNEIVGDGNLRIYRPFVCADYVKFRNLNREKGKFEKVGFTVKDFAGASGHI
;
A
#
# COMPACT_ATOMS: atom_id res chain seq x y z
N MET A 1 -8.85 -9.88 -9.24
CA MET A 1 -8.39 -11.28 -9.39
C MET A 1 -8.45 -11.96 -8.02
N ASN A 2 -8.80 -13.24 -7.94
CA ASN A 2 -8.72 -14.01 -6.70
C ASN A 2 -7.31 -14.58 -6.54
N ILE A 3 -6.75 -14.50 -5.33
CA ILE A 3 -5.53 -15.22 -4.99
C ILE A 3 -5.93 -16.56 -4.39
N ASN A 4 -5.55 -17.65 -5.08
CA ASN A 4 -5.85 -18.99 -4.63
C ASN A 4 -4.86 -19.39 -3.52
N PRO A 5 -5.33 -19.98 -2.41
CA PRO A 5 -4.44 -20.55 -1.41
C PRO A 5 -3.54 -21.61 -2.05
N CYS A 6 -2.26 -21.59 -1.70
CA CYS A 6 -1.27 -22.56 -2.12
C CYS A 6 -0.44 -22.93 -0.89
N GLU A 7 -0.38 -24.22 -0.58
CA GLU A 7 0.34 -24.72 0.59
C GLU A 7 1.83 -24.37 0.50
N ASP A 8 2.46 -24.15 1.65
CA ASP A 8 3.88 -23.79 1.78
C ASP A 8 4.32 -22.54 0.98
N THR A 9 3.37 -21.64 0.67
CA THR A 9 3.66 -20.37 0.00
C THR A 9 3.24 -19.16 0.82
N LEU A 10 3.90 -18.04 0.54
CA LEU A 10 3.54 -16.73 1.07
C LEU A 10 3.00 -15.84 -0.04
N VAL A 11 1.91 -15.13 0.27
CA VAL A 11 1.44 -14.04 -0.58
C VAL A 11 2.17 -12.77 -0.17
N VAL A 12 2.99 -12.23 -1.07
CA VAL A 12 3.72 -10.98 -0.88
C VAL A 12 2.99 -9.86 -1.59
N ASN A 13 2.81 -8.73 -0.91
CA ASN A 13 2.22 -7.53 -1.49
C ASN A 13 3.03 -6.29 -1.11
N ILE A 14 2.95 -5.26 -1.96
CA ILE A 14 3.64 -3.99 -1.78
C ILE A 14 2.69 -3.00 -1.11
N GLY A 15 3.23 -2.26 -0.14
CA GLY A 15 2.55 -1.16 0.52
C GLY A 15 2.94 0.22 -0.02
N ASP A 16 2.20 1.23 0.42
CA ASP A 16 2.28 2.61 -0.06
C ASP A 16 3.65 3.28 0.11
N MET A 17 4.36 3.02 1.21
CA MET A 17 5.69 3.63 1.42
C MET A 17 6.71 3.11 0.41
N LEU A 18 6.70 1.81 0.11
CA LEU A 18 7.60 1.23 -0.89
C LEU A 18 7.18 1.62 -2.32
N HIS A 19 5.89 1.86 -2.56
CA HIS A 19 5.39 2.46 -3.78
C HIS A 19 6.01 3.85 -4.00
N ALA A 20 5.95 4.73 -3.01
CA ALA A 20 6.56 6.05 -3.12
C ALA A 20 8.09 5.99 -3.22
N TRP A 21 8.75 5.17 -2.39
CA TRP A 21 10.21 5.00 -2.44
C TRP A 21 10.68 4.54 -3.83
N SER A 22 9.96 3.59 -4.45
CA SER A 22 10.26 3.09 -5.79
C SER A 22 9.83 4.03 -6.95
N ASN A 23 9.41 5.26 -6.64
CA ASN A 23 8.88 6.22 -7.60
C ASN A 23 7.74 5.65 -8.49
N GLY A 24 6.91 4.76 -7.94
CA GLY A 24 5.80 4.13 -8.69
C GLY A 24 6.12 2.82 -9.40
N GLN A 25 7.38 2.36 -9.41
CA GLN A 25 7.77 1.12 -10.09
C GLN A 25 7.20 -0.12 -9.39
N LEU A 26 7.15 -0.12 -8.05
CA LEU A 26 6.50 -1.16 -7.26
C LEU A 26 5.11 -0.67 -6.85
N ARG A 27 4.07 -1.30 -7.38
CA ARG A 27 2.68 -0.85 -7.18
C ARG A 27 2.11 -1.35 -5.87
N SER A 28 1.67 -0.41 -5.03
CA SER A 28 0.86 -0.73 -3.85
C SER A 28 -0.39 -1.52 -4.25
N SER A 29 -0.64 -2.62 -3.55
CA SER A 29 -1.66 -3.59 -3.93
C SER A 29 -2.99 -3.33 -3.21
N GLU A 30 -4.01 -2.92 -3.94
CA GLU A 30 -5.38 -2.88 -3.42
C GLU A 30 -5.93 -4.31 -3.30
N HIS A 31 -6.29 -4.72 -2.10
CA HIS A 31 -6.78 -6.07 -1.83
C HIS A 31 -7.87 -6.07 -0.77
N ARG A 32 -8.75 -7.07 -0.83
CA ARG A 32 -9.83 -7.27 0.14
C ARG A 32 -10.02 -8.76 0.43
N VAL A 33 -10.50 -9.05 1.63
CA VAL A 33 -10.95 -10.40 2.00
C VAL A 33 -12.46 -10.46 1.89
N VAL A 34 -12.97 -11.48 1.21
CA VAL A 34 -14.41 -11.73 1.07
C VAL A 34 -14.75 -13.01 1.83
N LEU A 35 -15.73 -12.94 2.71
CA LEU A 35 -16.27 -14.12 3.39
C LEU A 35 -16.94 -15.04 2.37
N LYS A 36 -16.47 -16.28 2.28
CA LYS A 36 -17.03 -17.29 1.37
C LYS A 36 -18.08 -18.14 2.10
N ARG A 37 -19.13 -18.52 1.36
CA ARG A 37 -20.15 -19.46 1.82
C ARG A 37 -20.17 -20.68 0.90
N TYR A 38 -20.34 -21.86 1.48
CA TYR A 38 -20.52 -23.13 0.77
C TYR A 38 -21.71 -23.86 1.38
N ASN A 39 -22.71 -24.22 0.55
CA ASN A 39 -23.97 -24.83 1.00
C ASN A 39 -24.60 -24.11 2.20
N ASN A 40 -24.74 -22.78 2.11
CA ASN A 40 -25.25 -21.87 3.14
C ASN A 40 -24.41 -21.74 4.43
N ASN A 41 -23.31 -22.49 4.57
CA ASN A 41 -22.39 -22.42 5.71
C ASN A 41 -21.21 -21.48 5.44
N ILE A 42 -20.74 -20.78 6.47
CA ILE A 42 -19.55 -19.93 6.40
C ILE A 42 -18.31 -20.82 6.34
N VAL A 43 -17.42 -20.54 5.39
CA VAL A 43 -16.12 -21.23 5.31
C VAL A 43 -15.11 -20.46 6.14
N ASN A 44 -14.54 -21.12 7.15
CA ASN A 44 -13.50 -20.52 7.98
C ASN A 44 -12.20 -20.37 7.18
N ARG A 45 -11.57 -19.20 7.30
CA ARG A 45 -10.25 -18.92 6.72
C ARG A 45 -9.36 -18.32 7.79
N PHE A 46 -8.23 -18.99 8.05
CA PHE A 46 -7.15 -18.45 8.88
C PHE A 46 -6.14 -17.69 8.00
N SER A 47 -5.57 -16.60 8.54
CA SER A 47 -4.56 -15.80 7.86
C SER A 47 -3.62 -15.21 8.89
N LEU A 48 -2.32 -15.43 8.72
CA LEU A 48 -1.28 -14.75 9.46
C LEU A 48 -0.66 -13.67 8.55
N ALA A 49 -0.51 -12.46 9.05
CA ALA A 49 0.06 -11.35 8.30
C ALA A 49 1.23 -10.74 9.08
N PHE A 50 2.34 -10.52 8.36
CA PHE A 50 3.51 -9.81 8.86
C PHE A 50 3.70 -8.56 8.01
N PHE A 51 3.93 -7.42 8.65
CA PHE A 51 4.13 -6.14 7.99
C PHE A 51 5.52 -5.62 8.35
N TRP A 52 6.38 -5.50 7.35
CA TRP A 52 7.64 -4.79 7.47
C TRP A 52 7.47 -3.36 6.96
N SER A 53 7.95 -2.38 7.71
CA SER A 53 7.81 -0.95 7.42
C SER A 53 9.09 -0.20 7.78
N PHE A 54 9.22 1.01 7.24
CA PHE A 54 10.25 1.96 7.64
C PHE A 54 10.01 2.44 9.08
N GLU A 55 11.10 2.80 9.77
CA GLU A 55 11.04 3.44 11.09
C GLU A 55 10.31 4.80 11.01
N ASP A 56 9.63 5.16 12.10
CA ASP A 56 8.73 6.31 12.19
C ASP A 56 9.38 7.64 11.81
N ASP A 57 10.66 7.82 12.16
CA ASP A 57 11.43 9.04 11.95
C ASP A 57 12.06 9.15 10.56
N LYS A 58 11.97 8.11 9.72
CA LYS A 58 12.64 8.07 8.42
C LYS A 58 11.86 8.85 7.37
N ILE A 59 12.63 9.49 6.49
CA ILE A 59 12.11 10.18 5.30
C ILE A 59 11.97 9.16 4.17
N ILE A 60 10.76 9.03 3.64
CA ILE A 60 10.49 8.32 2.39
C ILE A 60 10.84 9.25 1.23
N PHE A 61 11.80 8.81 0.42
CA PHE A 61 12.31 9.55 -0.72
C PHE A 61 12.82 8.58 -1.79
N SER A 62 12.53 8.87 -3.06
CA SER A 62 13.06 8.08 -4.18
C SER A 62 14.50 8.49 -4.52
N PRO A 63 15.49 7.58 -4.39
CA PRO A 63 16.88 7.82 -4.78
C PRO A 63 17.02 8.12 -6.28
N ASN A 64 18.08 8.84 -6.67
CA ASN A 64 18.32 9.16 -8.09
C ASN A 64 18.49 7.89 -8.94
N GLU A 65 19.12 6.87 -8.38
CA GLU A 65 19.38 5.58 -9.03
C GLU A 65 18.08 4.83 -9.34
N ILE A 66 17.03 5.07 -8.55
CA ILE A 66 15.70 4.50 -8.76
C ILE A 66 14.91 5.36 -9.75
N VAL A 67 14.98 6.68 -9.64
CA VAL A 67 14.25 7.60 -10.52
C VAL A 67 14.78 7.53 -11.96
N GLY A 68 16.10 7.41 -12.12
CA GLY A 68 16.79 7.46 -13.40
C GLY A 68 17.00 8.89 -13.91
N ASP A 69 18.00 9.06 -14.77
CA ASP A 69 18.36 10.37 -15.32
C ASP A 69 17.25 10.93 -16.21
N GLY A 70 16.96 12.23 -16.05
CA GLY A 70 15.94 12.93 -16.83
C GLY A 70 14.48 12.69 -16.38
N ASN A 71 14.24 11.78 -15.42
CA ASN A 71 12.91 11.52 -14.88
C ASN A 71 12.58 12.40 -13.68
N LEU A 72 11.30 12.68 -13.50
CA LEU A 72 10.79 13.43 -12.35
C LEU A 72 10.39 12.49 -11.20
N ARG A 73 10.56 12.99 -9.98
CA ARG A 73 9.99 12.36 -8.79
C ARG A 73 8.49 12.62 -8.75
N ILE A 74 7.72 11.55 -8.68
CA ILE A 74 6.25 11.60 -8.65
C ILE A 74 5.76 11.89 -7.21
N TYR A 75 6.61 11.67 -6.20
CA TYR A 75 6.28 11.87 -4.79
C TYR A 75 7.22 12.90 -4.15
N ARG A 76 6.64 13.86 -3.41
CA ARG A 76 7.42 14.75 -2.53
C ARG A 76 8.00 13.95 -1.35
N PRO A 77 9.19 14.27 -0.83
CA PRO A 77 9.71 13.62 0.37
C PRO A 77 8.77 13.81 1.58
N PHE A 78 8.65 12.80 2.43
CA PHE A 78 7.81 12.87 3.64
C PHE A 78 8.29 11.95 4.76
N VAL A 79 7.93 12.24 6.02
CA VAL A 79 8.26 11.40 7.19
C VAL A 79 7.27 10.23 7.30
N CYS A 80 7.79 9.04 7.59
CA CYS A 80 7.02 7.80 7.74
C CYS A 80 5.82 7.94 8.69
N ALA A 81 6.07 8.45 9.91
CA ALA A 81 5.04 8.65 10.93
C ALA A 81 3.90 9.59 10.47
N ASP A 82 4.20 10.62 9.67
CA ASP A 82 3.18 11.55 9.18
C ASP A 82 2.20 10.87 8.23
N TYR A 83 2.71 10.00 7.35
CA TYR A 83 1.86 9.23 6.46
C TYR A 83 1.03 8.19 7.23
N VAL A 84 1.61 7.50 8.24
CA VAL A 84 0.86 6.58 9.11
C VAL A 84 -0.28 7.32 9.83
N LYS A 85 0.00 8.51 10.37
CA LYS A 85 -0.99 9.36 11.02
C LYS A 85 -2.09 9.77 10.04
N PHE A 86 -1.73 10.21 8.83
CA PHE A 86 -2.69 10.54 7.77
C PHE A 86 -3.62 9.36 7.44
N ARG A 87 -3.08 8.14 7.33
CA ARG A 87 -3.87 6.92 7.07
C ARG A 87 -4.82 6.61 8.22
N ASN A 88 -4.34 6.67 9.46
CA ASN A 88 -5.15 6.37 10.64
C ASN A 88 -6.32 7.35 10.81
N LEU A 89 -6.09 8.65 10.60
CA LEU A 89 -7.13 9.69 10.72
C LEU A 89 -8.24 9.58 9.67
N ASN A 90 -7.99 8.90 8.55
CA ASN A 90 -8.93 8.81 7.44
C ASN A 90 -9.48 7.39 7.22
N ARG A 91 -9.12 6.42 8.08
CA ARG A 91 -9.51 5.01 7.99
C ARG A 91 -11.04 4.80 7.94
N GLU A 92 -11.79 5.58 8.72
CA GLU A 92 -13.25 5.42 8.83
C GLU A 92 -14.05 6.24 7.80
N LYS A 93 -13.41 7.24 7.18
CA LYS A 93 -14.09 8.14 6.23
C LYS A 93 -14.35 7.50 4.86
N GLY A 94 -13.62 6.43 4.51
CA GLY A 94 -13.68 5.78 3.21
C GLY A 94 -14.81 4.75 3.01
N LYS A 95 -15.64 4.49 4.02
CA LYS A 95 -16.75 3.50 3.99
C LYS A 95 -16.40 2.08 3.50
N PHE A 96 -15.10 1.73 3.40
CA PHE A 96 -14.57 0.45 2.90
C PHE A 96 -14.97 0.06 1.47
N GLU A 97 -15.60 0.96 0.70
CA GLU A 97 -16.04 0.68 -0.68
C GLU A 97 -14.93 0.90 -1.71
N LYS A 98 -14.04 1.87 -1.46
CA LYS A 98 -12.90 2.18 -2.32
C LYS A 98 -11.66 2.49 -1.48
N VAL A 99 -10.49 2.07 -1.96
CA VAL A 99 -9.23 2.52 -1.37
C VAL A 99 -9.04 4.00 -1.70
N GLY A 100 -9.03 4.84 -0.66
CA GLY A 100 -8.71 6.26 -0.74
C GLY A 100 -7.64 6.62 0.28
N PHE A 101 -7.19 7.89 0.29
CA PHE A 101 -6.15 8.39 1.20
C PHE A 101 -4.83 7.63 1.05
N THR A 102 -4.43 7.38 -0.18
CA THR A 102 -3.20 6.70 -0.57
C THR A 102 -1.99 7.64 -0.45
N VAL A 103 -0.78 7.10 -0.67
CA VAL A 103 0.43 7.91 -0.76
C VAL A 103 0.41 8.91 -1.91
N LYS A 104 -0.39 8.68 -2.96
CA LYS A 104 -0.61 9.69 -4.01
C LYS A 104 -1.39 10.88 -3.49
N ASP A 105 -2.43 10.65 -2.68
CA ASP A 105 -3.21 11.73 -2.05
C ASP A 105 -2.37 12.51 -1.03
N PHE A 106 -1.46 11.81 -0.35
CA PHE A 106 -0.62 12.39 0.69
C PHE A 106 0.62 13.11 0.17
N ALA A 107 1.27 12.59 -0.87
CA ALA A 107 2.59 13.02 -1.31
C ALA A 107 2.76 13.13 -2.84
N GLY A 108 1.72 12.89 -3.64
CA GLY A 108 1.79 13.07 -5.09
C GLY A 108 2.20 14.50 -5.45
N ALA A 109 3.18 14.65 -6.35
CA ALA A 109 3.55 15.93 -6.92
C ALA A 109 2.48 16.35 -7.94
N SER A 110 1.93 17.57 -7.76
CA SER A 110 0.90 18.12 -8.63
C SER A 110 1.44 18.29 -10.05
N GLY A 111 0.90 17.54 -11.01
CA GLY A 111 1.20 17.75 -12.44
C GLY A 111 1.19 16.50 -13.33
N HIS A 112 1.00 15.30 -12.79
CA HIS A 112 0.98 14.05 -13.58
C HIS A 112 -0.24 13.22 -13.17
N ILE A 113 -1.42 13.60 -13.69
CA ILE A 113 -2.64 12.77 -13.73
C ILE A 113 -2.79 12.28 -15.17
#